data_AF-A0A966J584-F1
#
_entry.id   AF-A0A966J584-F1
#
_cell.length_a   1.000
_cell.length_b   1.000
_cell.length_c   1.000
_cell.angle_alpha   90.00
_cell.angle_beta   90.00
_cell.angle_gamma   90.00
#
_symmetry.space_group_name_H-M   'P 1'
#
loop_
_entity.id
_entity.type
_entity.pdbx_description
1 polymer ?
#
loop_
_entity_poly.entity_id
_entity_poly.type
_entity_poly.pdbx_seq_one_letter_code
_entity_poly.pdbx_strand_id
1 'polypeptide(L)' 'LAQFVVDTTGRADMGTFKALKSDNDLFTTAVKNALQRMRFLPAEVGGRKVKQLVQQPFQFSLNR' A
#
# COMPACT_ATOMS: atom_id res chain seq x y z
N LEU A 1 3.27 -2.10 9.45
CA LEU A 1 2.58 -0.89 8.95
C LEU A 1 3.31 -0.38 7.72
N ALA A 2 2.65 -0.36 6.57
CA ALA A 2 3.19 0.18 5.33
C ALA A 2 2.55 1.55 5.02
N GLN A 3 3.32 2.44 4.40
CA GLN A 3 2.87 3.74 3.91
C GLN A 3 3.21 3.87 2.42
N PHE A 4 2.28 4.37 1.63
CA PHE A 4 2.48 4.63 0.19
C PHE A 4 1.40 5.59 -0.30
N VAL A 5 1.63 6.22 -1.45
CA VAL A 5 0.62 7.02 -2.14
C VAL A 5 -0.13 6.14 -3.12
N VAL A 6 -1.47 6.21 -3.09
CA VAL A 6 -2.32 5.69 -4.17
C VAL A 6 -2.58 6.83 -5.14
N ASP A 7 -2.35 6.60 -6.43
CA ASP A 7 -2.58 7.58 -7.48
C ASP A 7 -4.04 7.63 -7.94
N THR A 8 -4.33 8.55 -8.87
CA THR A 8 -5.68 8.74 -9.41
C THR A 8 -6.15 7.58 -10.30
N THR A 9 -5.25 6.65 -10.67
CA THR A 9 -5.59 5.41 -11.39
C THR A 9 -5.87 4.24 -10.45
N GLY A 10 -5.70 4.45 -9.14
CA GLY A 10 -5.91 3.41 -8.13
C GLY A 10 -4.72 2.47 -8.00
N ARG A 11 -3.52 2.89 -8.45
CA ARG A 11 -2.28 2.14 -8.27
C ARG A 11 -1.45 2.75 -7.15
N ALA A 12 -0.77 1.89 -6.39
CA ALA A 12 0.23 2.35 -5.44
C ALA A 12 1.48 2.86 -6.19
N ASP A 13 1.91 4.06 -5.88
CA ASP A 13 3.19 4.61 -6.33
C ASP A 13 4.31 4.03 -5.47
N MET A 14 5.00 3.03 -6.02
CA MET A 14 6.05 2.32 -5.30
C MET A 14 7.30 3.16 -5.04
N GLY A 15 7.47 4.32 -5.70
CA GLY A 15 8.53 5.28 -5.36
C GLY A 15 8.31 5.97 -4.01
N THR A 16 7.08 5.91 -3.49
CA THR A 16 6.68 6.51 -2.20
C THR A 16 6.56 5.49 -1.07
N PHE A 17 6.78 4.20 -1.36
CA PHE A 17 6.60 3.13 -0.38
C PHE A 17 7.60 3.25 0.79
N LYS A 18 7.08 3.13 2.01
CA LYS A 18 7.84 3.04 3.26
C LYS A 18 7.26 1.96 4.16
N ALA A 19 8.11 1.07 4.66
CA ALA A 19 7.73 0.17 5.74
C ALA A 19 7.97 0.90 7.08
N LEU A 20 6.92 1.46 7.67
CA LEU A 20 7.01 2.20 8.94
C LEU A 20 7.26 1.27 10.14
N LYS A 21 6.73 0.05 10.07
CA LYS A 21 6.96 -1.00 11.07
C LYS A 21 6.91 -2.35 10.37
N SER A 22 7.95 -3.16 10.54
CA SER A 22 7.99 -4.55 10.09
C SER A 22 8.86 -5.37 11.05
N ASP A 23 8.44 -6.61 11.31
CA ASP A 23 9.18 -7.53 12.17
C ASP A 23 10.22 -8.35 11.37
N ASN A 24 10.12 -8.35 10.03
CA ASN A 24 11.03 -9.07 9.12
C ASN A 24 11.09 -8.44 7.72
N ASP A 25 12.26 -8.51 7.06
CA ASP A 25 12.47 -7.99 5.70
C ASP A 25 11.76 -8.80 4.61
N LEU A 26 11.58 -10.12 4.81
CA LEU A 26 10.84 -10.97 3.90
C LEU A 26 9.36 -10.59 3.86
N PHE A 27 8.77 -10.21 5.00
CA PHE A 27 7.41 -9.70 5.04
C PHE A 27 7.30 -8.34 4.34
N THR A 28 8.28 -7.46 4.52
CA THR A 28 8.33 -6.18 3.78
C THR A 28 8.39 -6.41 2.28
N THR A 29 9.22 -7.35 1.84
CA THR A 29 9.36 -7.73 0.42
C THR A 29 8.07 -8.33 -0.12
N ALA A 30 7.41 -9.21 0.64
CA ALA A 30 6.12 -9.79 0.27
C ALA A 30 5.04 -8.71 0.11
N VAL A 31 4.94 -7.76 1.05
CA VAL A 31 4.02 -6.62 0.96
C VAL A 31 4.33 -5.76 -0.28
N LYS A 32 5.60 -5.44 -0.54
CA LYS A 32 6.01 -4.66 -1.71
C LYS A 32 5.57 -5.32 -3.02
N ASN A 33 5.80 -6.63 -3.15
CA ASN A 33 5.42 -7.41 -4.32
C ASN A 33 3.90 -7.50 -4.50
N ALA A 34 3.16 -7.61 -3.39
CA ALA A 34 1.69 -7.61 -3.41
C ALA A 34 1.15 -6.25 -3.87
N LEU A 35 1.63 -5.14 -3.30
CA LEU A 35 1.17 -3.78 -3.59
C LEU A 35 1.30 -3.42 -5.08
N GLN A 36 2.35 -3.89 -5.76
CA GLN A 36 2.52 -3.69 -7.21
C GLN A 36 1.36 -4.26 -8.05
N ARG A 37 0.69 -5.30 -7.55
CA ARG A 37 -0.39 -6.01 -8.24
C ARG A 37 -1.77 -5.56 -7.77
N MET A 38 -1.86 -4.96 -6.59
CA MET A 38 -3.12 -4.48 -6.03
C MET A 38 -3.72 -3.32 -6.84
N ARG A 39 -5.03 -3.16 -6.69
CA ARG A 39 -5.80 -2.03 -7.20
C ARG A 39 -6.64 -1.48 -6.05
N PHE A 40 -6.67 -0.17 -5.97
CA PHE A 40 -7.39 0.58 -4.95
C PHE A 40 -8.47 1.41 -5.63
N LEU A 41 -9.53 1.72 -4.89
CA LEU A 41 -10.42 2.80 -5.28
C LEU A 41 -9.68 4.12 -5.01
N PRO A 42 -9.48 4.99 -6.03
CA PRO A 42 -8.86 6.29 -5.82
C PRO A 42 -9.68 7.13 -4.84
N ALA A 43 -9.01 7.97 -4.07
CA ALA A 43 -9.70 8.98 -3.29
C ALA A 43 -10.30 10.06 -4.21
N GLU A 44 -11.42 10.63 -3.78
CA GLU A 44 -12.09 11.71 -4.51
C GLU A 44 -12.38 12.90 -3.59
N VAL A 45 -12.17 14.10 -4.11
CA VAL A 45 -12.54 15.37 -3.46
C VAL A 45 -13.40 16.15 -4.43
N GLY A 46 -14.67 16.40 -4.07
CA GLY A 46 -15.62 17.08 -4.96
C GLY A 46 -15.82 16.38 -6.31
N GLY A 47 -15.83 15.03 -6.31
CA GLY A 47 -15.99 14.21 -7.52
C GLY A 47 -14.76 14.14 -8.42
N ARG A 48 -13.61 14.68 -7.98
CA ARG A 48 -12.34 14.61 -8.71
C ARG A 48 -11.39 13.65 -8.01
N LYS A 49 -10.83 12.70 -8.77
CA LYS A 49 -9.83 11.76 -8.29
C LYS A 49 -8.55 12.48 -7.91
N VAL A 50 -8.02 12.18 -6.72
CA VAL A 50 -6.81 12.78 -6.17
C VAL A 50 -5.81 11.70 -5.72
N LYS A 51 -4.53 12.08 -5.62
CA LYS A 51 -3.52 11.22 -4.99
C LYS A 51 -3.74 11.23 -3.47
N GLN A 52 -3.63 10.07 -2.84
CA GLN A 52 -3.88 9.93 -1.41
C GLN A 52 -2.75 9.17 -0.73
N LEU A 53 -2.26 9.71 0.40
CA LEU A 53 -1.37 8.98 1.29
C LEU A 53 -2.16 7.93 2.06
N VAL A 54 -1.72 6.68 1.97
CA VAL A 54 -2.32 5.53 2.66
C VAL A 54 -1.32 4.99 3.67
N GLN A 55 -1.82 4.67 4.86
CA GLN A 55 -1.11 3.84 5.84
C GLN A 55 -1.96 2.59 6.10
N GLN A 56 -1.41 1.42 5.79
CA GLN A 56 -2.13 0.15 5.87
C GLN A 56 -1.34 -0.88 6.69
N PRO A 57 -1.95 -1.49 7.72
CA PRO A 57 -1.37 -2.64 8.39
C PRO A 57 -1.47 -3.89 7.51
N PHE A 58 -0.44 -4.73 7.56
CA PHE A 58 -0.42 -6.06 6.94
C PHE A 58 -0.14 -7.06 8.04
N GLN A 59 -0.98 -8.09 8.13
CA GLN A 59 -0.85 -9.18 9.10
C GLN A 59 -0.56 -10.47 8.36
N PHE A 60 0.43 -11.21 8.85
CA PHE A 60 0.78 -12.54 8.38
C PHE A 60 0.41 -13.54 9.47
N SER A 61 -0.23 -14.64 9.07
CA SER A 61 -0.57 -15.75 9.97
C SER A 61 -0.20 -17.05 9.29
N LEU A 62 0.29 -18.01 10.08
CA LEU A 62 0.43 -19.39 9.64
C LEU A 62 -0.83 -20.13 10.05
N ASN A 63 -1.53 -20.68 9.08
CA ASN A 63 -2.62 -21.62 9.37
C ASN A 63 -2.00 -23.02 9.47
N ARG A 64 -2.39 -23.75 10.52
CA ARG A 64 -1.96 -25.12 10.79
C ARG A 64 -2.72 -26.12 9.92
#